data_AF-A0A9D5WVR0-F1
#
_entry.id   AF-A0A9D5WVR0-F1
#
_cell.length_a   1.000
_cell.length_b   1.000
_cell.length_c   1.000
_cell.angle_alpha   90.00
_cell.angle_beta   90.00
_cell.angle_gamma   90.00
#
_symmetry.space_group_name_H-M   'P 1'
#
loop_
_entity.id
_entity.type
_entity.pdbx_description
1 polymer ?
#
loop_
_entity_poly.entity_id
_entity_poly.type
_entity_poly.pdbx_seq_one_letter_code
_entity_poly.pdbx_strand_id
1 'polypeptide(L)'
;MTGWVKLVWLFQPTELNFKKAGETKVVDISASGAFSMSAAPAGFTAEAKGGRVLITAANNTGAQRTGKITFQLKADPSKKVDVNLTQQG
;
A
#
# COMPACT_ATOMS: atom_id res chain seq x y z
N MET A 1 31.51 16.55 10.26
CA MET A 1 30.80 15.33 9.79
C MET A 1 29.31 15.53 10.04
N THR A 2 28.62 16.27 9.18
CA THR A 2 27.18 16.47 9.29
C THR A 2 26.53 15.38 8.46
N GLY A 3 26.28 14.24 9.09
CA GLY A 3 25.49 13.17 8.51
C GLY A 3 24.10 13.72 8.25
N TRP A 4 23.78 14.00 6.99
CA TRP A 4 22.42 14.22 6.57
C TRP A 4 21.65 12.99 6.99
N VAL A 5 20.72 13.15 7.94
CA VAL A 5 19.68 12.15 8.16
C VAL A 5 18.89 12.15 6.86
N LYS A 6 19.32 11.31 5.91
CA LYS A 6 18.52 10.96 4.75
C LYS A 6 17.22 10.46 5.36
N LEU A 7 16.16 11.22 5.16
CA LEU A 7 14.81 10.84 5.52
C LEU A 7 14.50 9.59 4.68
N VAL A 8 14.95 8.42 5.13
CA VAL A 8 14.71 7.17 4.43
C VAL A 8 13.29 6.77 4.78
N TRP A 9 12.35 7.15 3.92
CA TRP A 9 11.12 6.39 3.78
C TRP A 9 11.51 4.99 3.32
N LEU A 10 11.77 4.06 4.25
CA LEU A 10 11.83 2.63 3.94
C LEU A 10 10.40 2.17 3.64
N PHE A 11 9.83 2.63 2.53
CA PHE A 11 8.57 2.11 2.02
C PHE A 11 8.90 0.91 1.16
N GLN A 12 8.60 -0.29 1.65
CA GLN A 12 8.60 -1.53 0.90
C GLN A 12 7.16 -2.08 0.96
N PRO A 13 6.51 -2.44 -0.16
CA PRO A 13 6.80 -2.19 -1.57
C PRO A 13 5.86 -1.13 -2.20
N THR A 14 6.30 -0.47 -3.28
CA THR A 14 5.43 0.34 -4.16
C THR A 14 4.61 -0.51 -5.14
N GLU A 15 4.86 -1.81 -5.19
CA GLU A 15 4.18 -2.77 -6.06
C GLU A 15 3.86 -4.07 -5.33
N LEU A 16 2.61 -4.50 -5.40
CA LEU A 16 2.13 -5.74 -4.82
C LEU A 16 1.50 -6.63 -5.89
N ASN A 17 2.07 -7.82 -6.05
CA ASN A 17 1.60 -8.81 -7.00
C ASN A 17 0.87 -9.95 -6.28
N PHE A 18 -0.41 -10.13 -6.58
CA PHE A 18 -1.30 -11.09 -5.95
C PHE A 18 -1.56 -12.28 -6.87
N LYS A 19 -1.64 -13.47 -6.26
CA LYS A 19 -2.05 -14.70 -6.95
C LYS A 19 -3.52 -14.64 -7.36
N LYS A 20 -3.85 -15.39 -8.43
CA LYS A 20 -5.23 -15.61 -8.90
C LYS A 20 -6.17 -16.01 -7.77
N ALA A 21 -5.80 -17.02 -6.97
CA ALA A 21 -6.62 -17.56 -5.87
C ALA A 21 -6.95 -16.54 -4.76
N GLY A 22 -6.26 -15.39 -4.75
CA GLY A 22 -6.32 -14.41 -3.69
C GLY A 22 -5.27 -14.66 -2.62
N GLU A 23 -4.82 -13.59 -1.99
CA GLU A 23 -3.91 -13.62 -0.84
C GLU A 23 -3.96 -12.29 -0.08
N THR A 24 -3.52 -12.30 1.17
CA THR A 24 -3.32 -11.11 1.98
C THR A 24 -1.84 -10.79 2.05
N LYS A 25 -1.49 -9.53 1.80
CA LYS A 25 -0.14 -9.00 1.99
C LYS A 25 -0.14 -7.93 3.06
N VAL A 26 0.96 -7.86 3.80
CA VAL A 26 1.18 -6.87 4.83
C VAL A 26 2.12 -5.81 4.28
N VAL A 27 1.73 -4.55 4.42
CA VAL A 27 2.54 -3.37 4.13
C VAL A 27 2.89 -2.73 5.46
N ASP A 28 4.18 -2.67 5.76
CA ASP A 28 4.68 -1.92 6.90
C ASP A 28 4.79 -0.44 6.51
N ILE A 29 4.09 0.43 7.24
CA ILE A 29 4.09 1.87 6.99
C ILE A 29 4.75 2.57 8.17
N SER A 30 5.97 3.06 7.96
CA SER A 30 6.65 3.96 8.89
C SER A 30 6.33 5.40 8.53
N ALA A 31 5.23 5.94 9.07
CA ALA A 31 4.84 7.33 8.91
C ALA A 31 5.38 8.19 10.06
N SER A 32 5.85 9.42 9.78
CA SER A 32 6.27 10.38 10.81
C SER A 32 5.11 11.02 11.58
N GLY A 33 3.87 10.59 11.31
CA GLY A 33 2.65 11.13 11.89
C GLY A 33 1.41 10.42 11.33
N ALA A 34 0.22 10.91 11.69
CA ALA A 34 -1.03 10.34 11.20
C ALA A 34 -1.12 10.44 9.66
N PHE A 35 -1.54 9.34 9.03
CA PHE A 35 -1.76 9.27 7.59
C PHE A 35 -3.23 8.95 7.27
N SER A 36 -3.61 9.19 6.02
CA SER A 36 -4.84 8.71 5.40
C SER A 36 -4.50 7.75 4.26
N MET A 37 -5.47 6.92 3.90
CA MET A 37 -5.37 5.96 2.79
C MET A 37 -6.57 6.18 1.86
N SER A 38 -6.35 6.09 0.55
CA SER A 38 -7.44 6.10 -0.43
C SER A 38 -8.35 4.88 -0.27
N ALA A 39 -9.54 4.93 -0.88
CA ALA A 39 -10.37 3.73 -1.01
C ALA A 39 -9.61 2.63 -1.77
N ALA A 40 -9.83 1.38 -1.38
CA ALA A 40 -9.28 0.25 -2.10
C ALA A 40 -9.97 0.08 -3.47
N PRO A 41 -9.23 -0.25 -4.53
CA PRO A 41 -9.80 -0.54 -5.84
C PRO A 41 -10.63 -1.83 -5.84
N ALA A 42 -11.54 -1.98 -6.81
CA ALA A 42 -12.41 -3.14 -6.89
C ALA A 42 -11.64 -4.47 -6.93
N GLY A 43 -12.09 -5.45 -6.14
CA GLY A 43 -11.41 -6.74 -5.98
C GLY A 43 -10.32 -6.76 -4.91
N PHE A 44 -10.01 -5.61 -4.30
CA PHE A 44 -9.07 -5.48 -3.20
C PHE A 44 -9.76 -4.88 -1.97
N THR A 45 -9.26 -5.23 -0.79
CA THR A 45 -9.58 -4.58 0.47
C THR A 45 -8.29 -4.13 1.14
N ALA A 46 -8.35 -3.03 1.90
CA ALA A 46 -7.21 -2.51 2.64
C ALA A 46 -7.66 -2.08 4.03
N GLU A 47 -6.98 -2.59 5.05
CA GLU A 47 -7.30 -2.34 6.46
C GLU A 47 -6.03 -1.97 7.22
N ALA A 48 -6.08 -0.89 8.00
CA ALA A 48 -5.00 -0.50 8.89
C ALA A 48 -5.18 -1.16 10.27
N LYS A 49 -4.21 -1.97 10.70
CA LYS A 49 -4.25 -2.70 11.97
C LYS A 49 -2.89 -2.65 12.65
N GLY A 50 -2.85 -2.08 13.86
CA GLY A 50 -1.64 -2.09 14.72
C GLY A 50 -0.41 -1.44 14.08
N GLY A 51 -0.58 -0.37 13.29
CA GLY A 51 0.51 0.31 12.59
C GLY A 51 0.93 -0.31 11.25
N ARG A 52 0.28 -1.40 10.84
CA ARG A 52 0.47 -2.06 9.53
C ARG A 52 -0.77 -1.92 8.68
N VAL A 53 -0.63 -2.11 7.37
CA VAL A 53 -1.77 -2.17 6.45
C VAL A 53 -1.84 -3.54 5.82
N LEU A 54 -2.98 -4.21 5.98
CA LEU A 54 -3.26 -5.50 5.37
C LEU A 54 -4.04 -5.23 4.08
N ILE A 55 -3.48 -5.65 2.95
CA ILE A 55 -4.13 -5.57 1.64
C ILE A 55 -4.49 -6.99 1.23
N THR A 56 -5.77 -7.24 1.00
CA THR A 56 -6.27 -8.54 0.58
C THR A 56 -6.82 -8.45 -0.83
N ALA A 57 -6.42 -9.37 -1.70
CA ALA A 57 -7.07 -9.58 -2.98
C ALA A 57 -7.94 -10.84 -2.89
N ALA A 58 -9.22 -10.74 -3.26
CA ALA A 58 -10.10 -11.90 -3.35
C ALA A 58 -9.74 -12.74 -4.59
N ASN A 59 -10.21 -13.99 -4.67
CA ASN A 59 -10.04 -14.82 -5.88
C ASN A 59 -10.46 -14.04 -7.15
N ASN A 60 -9.65 -14.13 -8.19
CA ASN A 60 -9.92 -13.54 -9.48
C ASN A 60 -10.12 -14.66 -10.50
N THR A 61 -11.29 -14.71 -11.14
CA THR A 61 -11.57 -15.68 -12.21
C THR A 61 -11.65 -15.03 -13.58
N GLY A 62 -11.46 -13.70 -13.64
CA GLY A 62 -11.51 -12.91 -14.87
C GLY A 62 -10.11 -12.65 -15.44
N ALA A 63 -9.97 -11.56 -16.20
CA ALA A 63 -8.65 -11.11 -16.64
C ALA A 63 -7.81 -10.56 -15.48
N GLN A 64 -6.50 -10.38 -15.71
CA GLN A 64 -5.64 -9.65 -14.79
C GLN A 64 -6.26 -8.28 -14.46
N ARG A 65 -6.28 -7.92 -13.18
CA ARG A 65 -6.74 -6.61 -12.71
C ARG A 65 -5.63 -5.85 -12.01
N THR A 66 -5.67 -4.54 -12.12
CA THR A 66 -4.73 -3.63 -11.48
C THR A 66 -5.47 -2.58 -10.66
N GLY A 67 -4.76 -1.95 -9.74
CA GLY A 67 -5.32 -0.90 -8.90
C GLY A 67 -4.22 -0.13 -8.17
N LYS A 68 -4.62 0.90 -7.43
CA LYS A 68 -3.68 1.74 -6.69
C LYS A 68 -4.26 2.15 -5.35
N ILE A 69 -3.44 2.11 -4.32
CA ILE A 69 -3.73 2.68 -3.01
C ILE A 69 -2.75 3.82 -2.76
N THR A 70 -3.27 4.99 -2.44
CA THR A 70 -2.46 6.16 -2.08
C THR A 70 -2.49 6.35 -0.58
N PHE A 71 -1.30 6.43 0.03
CA PHE A 71 -1.09 6.84 1.41
C PHE A 71 -0.62 8.29 1.44
N GLN A 72 -1.15 9.08 2.36
CA GLN A 72 -0.83 10.51 2.44
C GLN A 72 -0.70 10.94 3.90
N LEU A 73 0.31 11.74 4.23
CA LEU A 73 0.40 12.34 5.56
C LEU A 73 -0.65 13.42 5.73
N LYS A 74 -1.38 13.40 6.85
CA LYS A 74 -2.38 14.44 7.15
C LYS A 74 -1.75 15.81 7.39
N ALA A 75 -0.59 15.82 8.06
CA ALA A 75 0.14 17.05 8.37
C ALA A 75 0.86 17.65 7.15
N ASP A 76 1.09 16.87 6.09
CA ASP A 76 1.77 17.30 4.88
C ASP A 76 1.26 16.52 3.66
N PRO A 77 0.18 16.99 3.03
CA PRO A 77 -0.44 16.30 1.88
C PRO A 77 0.46 16.14 0.66
N SER A 78 1.57 16.90 0.58
CA SER A 78 2.56 16.72 -0.50
C SER A 78 3.33 15.41 -0.36
N LYS A 79 3.43 14.89 0.86
CA LYS A 79 4.06 13.60 1.17
C LYS A 79 3.04 12.48 1.03
N LYS A 80 3.09 11.85 -0.14
CA LYS A 80 2.26 10.70 -0.48
C LYS A 80 3.08 9.59 -1.09
N VAL A 81 2.60 8.36 -0.91
CA VAL A 81 3.15 7.16 -1.51
C VAL A 81 2.03 6.40 -2.19
N ASP A 82 2.28 6.00 -3.43
CA ASP A 82 1.38 5.17 -4.21
C ASP A 82 1.86 3.72 -4.19
N VAL A 83 0.95 2.80 -3.91
CA VAL A 83 1.17 1.35 -3.97
C VAL A 83 0.31 0.79 -5.10
N ASN A 84 0.97 0.33 -6.15
CA ASN A 84 0.33 -0.32 -7.28
C ASN A 84 0.04 -1.78 -6.93
N LEU A 85 -1.16 -2.23 -7.27
CA LEU A 85 -1.63 -3.59 -7.04
C LEU A 85 -1.84 -4.24 -8.40
N THR A 86 -1.37 -5.48 -8.54
CA THR A 86 -1.64 -6.31 -9.72
C THR A 86 -2.07 -7.68 -9.23
N GLN A 87 -3.15 -8.22 -9.79
CA GLN A 87 -3.59 -9.57 -9.49
C GLN A 87 -3.82 -10.36 -10.78
N GLN A 88 -3.26 -11.57 -10.83
CA GLN A 88 -3.47 -12.51 -11.93
C GLN A 88 -4.94 -12.92 -12.07
N GLY A 89 -5.32 -13.30 -13.30
CA GLY A 89 -6.65 -13.76 -13.67
C GLY A 89 -6.85 -15.27 -13.63
#